data_AF-A0A1F2R5I4-F1
#
_entry.id   AF-A0A1F2R5I4-F1
#
_cell.length_a   1.000
_cell.length_b   1.000
_cell.length_c   1.000
_cell.angle_alpha   90.00
_cell.angle_beta   90.00
_cell.angle_gamma   90.00
#
_symmetry.space_group_name_H-M   'P 1'
#
loop_
_entity.id
_entity.type
_entity.pdbx_description
1 polymer ?
#
loop_
_entity_poly.entity_id
_entity_poly.type
_entity_poly.pdbx_seq_one_letter_code
_entity_poly.pdbx_strand_id
1 'polypeptide(L)'
;MLCVLAGALLAPPPPRPFSEERHLLDRRLETLRRILPDGPQASGDILHLRDLAEAASLSRVEVTARPHVESGRRGEVTLDLRALGSYGEVERFFGRVALSPRPVDVESLTLTATTESIIQLEAVLRFPFRPRDAPLPAPPEFARGRFAGVPRPTLDAFLRDQSLALAKSEAIAALRRTRRNPRLFLAELAATVRDRPVVLGYASLGEEFVVRGLAVGEGPVRALERRFERGFFRVAEFLMARQGACYRFETRGTSPVVGPEAELPVSADDPFEQEESPCRIDRDTARTVIVRGPTPTAKNPGRGPLTLRLRDVDLADVFQVLSLLTAAGFVVDGDATGRVSLELTRVTLEEALGAIARGAGIEIARQAPLRRVSRSRLEPRAGPSAGGVPASFALKRTEVRELLAVMADLDPALAALGPPGPLGRLSVWAKDAPLLELRAAVLEAAGLTERMEDDHRILERPTGAGEAPAPVARVAPERRLALRPEDLAVAEFEPAGVASNDTGWVAFAYSPTGRLFAYRPGDRLADGVVRTIESTDVMLDTEDGPARTGIPPLP
;
A
#
# COMPACT_ATOMS: atom_id res chain seq x y z
N MET A 1 37.85 -48.20 37.43
CA MET A 1 38.34 -48.68 36.12
C MET A 1 37.54 -48.00 35.00
N LEU A 2 37.59 -46.66 34.91
CA LEU A 2 36.83 -45.88 33.91
C LEU A 2 37.41 -44.45 33.70
N CYS A 3 38.72 -44.27 33.93
CA CYS A 3 39.40 -42.97 33.74
C CYS A 3 40.66 -43.04 32.86
N VAL A 4 40.90 -44.14 32.13
CA VAL A 4 42.10 -44.28 31.28
C VAL A 4 41.80 -44.14 29.78
N LEU A 5 40.52 -44.03 29.38
CA LEU A 5 40.12 -44.01 27.96
C LEU A 5 39.80 -42.64 27.36
N ALA A 6 39.98 -41.53 28.09
CA ALA A 6 39.68 -40.18 27.58
C ALA A 6 40.92 -39.38 27.11
N GLY A 7 42.14 -39.90 27.27
CA GLY A 7 43.38 -39.16 27.00
C GLY A 7 43.97 -39.29 25.59
N ALA A 8 43.38 -40.11 24.70
CA ALA A 8 44.03 -40.52 23.45
C ALA A 8 43.50 -39.86 22.15
N LEU A 9 42.62 -38.85 22.23
CA LEU A 9 41.96 -38.27 21.03
C LEU A 9 42.28 -36.80 20.71
N LEU A 10 43.35 -36.24 21.27
CA LEU A 10 43.85 -34.90 20.89
C LEU A 10 45.33 -34.91 20.47
N ALA A 11 45.76 -35.97 19.77
CA ALA A 11 47.01 -35.87 19.03
C ALA A 11 46.82 -34.82 17.90
N PRO A 12 47.67 -33.79 17.78
CA PRO A 12 47.59 -32.86 16.66
C PRO A 12 47.72 -33.65 15.36
N PRO A 13 46.90 -33.37 14.33
CA PRO A 13 46.97 -34.08 13.07
C PRO A 13 48.41 -34.00 12.53
N PRO A 14 48.91 -35.08 11.89
CA PRO A 14 50.26 -35.07 11.34
C PRO A 14 50.43 -33.87 10.40
N PRO A 15 51.62 -33.23 10.40
CA PRO A 15 51.87 -32.04 9.58
C PRO A 15 51.64 -32.39 8.10
N ARG A 16 50.79 -31.60 7.44
CA ARG A 16 50.50 -31.78 6.02
C ARG A 16 51.76 -31.54 5.19
N PRO A 17 51.97 -32.28 4.10
CA PRO A 17 53.06 -32.01 3.18
C PRO A 17 52.91 -30.62 2.53
N PHE A 18 54.04 -29.98 2.22
CA PHE A 18 54.07 -28.62 1.66
C PHE A 18 53.21 -28.47 0.39
N SER A 19 53.21 -29.49 -0.49
CA SER A 19 52.42 -29.48 -1.73
C SER A 19 50.91 -29.39 -1.47
N GLU A 20 50.42 -30.09 -0.46
CA GLU A 20 49.01 -30.04 -0.06
C GLU A 20 48.67 -28.68 0.56
N GLU A 21 49.52 -28.16 1.45
CA GLU A 21 49.32 -26.82 2.03
C GLU A 21 49.34 -25.71 0.98
N ARG A 22 50.25 -25.81 -0.01
CA ARG A 22 50.30 -24.88 -1.14
C ARG A 22 49.01 -24.91 -1.94
N HIS A 23 48.54 -26.10 -2.31
CA HIS A 23 47.31 -26.26 -3.07
C HIS A 23 46.07 -25.75 -2.32
N LEU A 24 45.99 -25.96 -0.99
CA LEU A 24 44.92 -25.39 -0.16
C LEU A 24 44.99 -23.86 -0.10
N LEU A 25 46.18 -23.29 0.01
CA LEU A 25 46.39 -21.84 -0.01
C LEU A 25 45.99 -21.24 -1.36
N ASP A 26 46.36 -21.88 -2.47
CA ASP A 26 46.00 -21.44 -3.81
C ASP A 26 44.47 -21.41 -4.01
N ARG A 27 43.75 -22.46 -3.61
CA ARG A 27 42.28 -22.49 -3.63
C ARG A 27 41.66 -21.41 -2.74
N ARG A 28 42.21 -21.21 -1.54
CA ARG A 28 41.76 -20.15 -0.63
C ARG A 28 41.96 -18.77 -1.24
N LEU A 29 43.13 -18.50 -1.81
CA LEU A 29 43.43 -17.23 -2.47
C LEU A 29 42.55 -17.00 -3.70
N GLU A 30 42.27 -18.04 -4.48
CA GLU A 30 41.32 -17.97 -5.58
C GLU A 30 39.93 -17.52 -5.10
N THR A 31 39.44 -18.14 -4.03
CA THR A 31 38.15 -17.75 -3.42
C THR A 31 38.19 -16.32 -2.90
N LEU A 32 39.26 -15.94 -2.20
CA LEU A 32 39.43 -14.58 -1.68
C LEU A 32 39.57 -13.53 -2.79
N ARG A 33 40.17 -13.87 -3.94
CA ARG A 33 40.27 -13.00 -5.13
C ARG A 33 38.92 -12.76 -5.79
N ARG A 34 38.04 -13.77 -5.80
CA ARG A 34 36.66 -13.62 -6.30
C ARG A 34 35.82 -12.70 -5.40
N ILE A 35 36.06 -12.74 -4.09
CA ILE A 35 35.37 -11.87 -3.12
C ILE A 35 35.95 -10.43 -3.15
N LEU A 36 37.29 -10.31 -3.06
CA LEU A 36 38.05 -9.06 -3.01
C LEU A 36 39.17 -9.09 -4.08
N PRO A 37 38.94 -8.51 -5.26
CA PRO A 37 39.89 -8.52 -6.38
C PRO A 37 41.20 -7.76 -6.10
N ASP A 38 42.24 -8.09 -6.86
CA ASP A 38 43.56 -7.45 -6.85
C ASP A 38 43.64 -6.33 -7.92
N GLY A 39 42.90 -5.25 -7.69
CA GLY A 39 42.75 -4.09 -8.57
C GLY A 39 41.30 -3.81 -8.95
N PRO A 40 41.04 -2.66 -9.62
CA PRO A 40 39.68 -2.27 -10.02
C PRO A 40 39.13 -3.20 -11.10
N GLN A 41 37.85 -3.59 -11.00
CA GLN A 41 37.17 -4.48 -11.95
C GLN A 41 35.86 -3.87 -12.49
N ALA A 42 35.88 -2.59 -12.87
CA ALA A 42 34.67 -1.84 -13.23
C ALA A 42 33.74 -2.58 -14.24
N SER A 43 34.27 -3.11 -15.33
CA SER A 43 33.45 -3.85 -16.31
C SER A 43 32.83 -5.13 -15.75
N GLY A 44 33.56 -5.86 -14.89
CA GLY A 44 33.05 -7.06 -14.23
C GLY A 44 32.02 -6.73 -13.16
N ASP A 45 32.24 -5.64 -12.41
CA ASP A 45 31.31 -5.17 -11.38
C ASP A 45 30.01 -4.65 -12.00
N ILE A 46 30.06 -3.99 -13.17
CA ILE A 46 28.87 -3.63 -13.96
C ILE A 46 28.08 -4.86 -14.38
N LEU A 47 28.73 -5.88 -14.95
CA LEU A 47 28.05 -7.10 -15.38
C LEU A 47 27.40 -7.81 -14.20
N HIS A 48 28.14 -7.99 -13.11
CA HIS A 48 27.62 -8.59 -11.88
C HIS A 48 26.42 -7.84 -11.32
N LEU A 49 26.44 -6.50 -11.32
CA LEU A 49 25.30 -5.72 -10.84
C LEU A 49 24.07 -5.85 -11.76
N ARG A 50 24.28 -5.92 -13.08
CA ARG A 50 23.19 -6.18 -14.05
C ARG A 50 22.59 -7.56 -13.85
N ASP A 51 23.40 -8.59 -13.66
CA ASP A 51 22.93 -9.95 -13.39
C ASP A 51 22.06 -10.01 -12.11
N LEU A 52 22.47 -9.29 -11.06
CA LEU A 52 21.68 -9.17 -9.83
C LEU A 52 20.34 -8.46 -10.06
N ALA A 53 20.33 -7.40 -10.87
CA ALA A 53 19.13 -6.62 -11.20
C ALA A 53 18.16 -7.44 -12.07
N GLU A 54 18.66 -8.14 -13.08
CA GLU A 54 17.89 -9.03 -13.93
C GLU A 54 17.28 -10.18 -13.11
N ALA A 55 18.06 -10.82 -12.23
CA ALA A 55 17.57 -11.87 -11.34
C ALA A 55 16.53 -11.36 -10.32
N ALA A 56 16.43 -10.05 -10.11
CA ALA A 56 15.42 -9.42 -9.28
C ALA A 56 14.19 -8.94 -10.07
N SER A 57 14.22 -9.04 -11.41
CA SER A 57 13.21 -8.56 -12.36
C SER A 57 13.13 -7.03 -12.48
N LEU A 58 14.21 -6.31 -12.17
CA LEU A 58 14.26 -4.87 -12.43
C LEU A 58 14.32 -4.60 -13.94
N SER A 59 13.63 -3.55 -14.39
CA SER A 59 13.56 -3.14 -15.79
C SER A 59 14.34 -1.84 -16.03
N ARG A 60 14.68 -1.56 -17.30
CA ARG A 60 15.44 -0.36 -17.73
C ARG A 60 16.70 -0.11 -16.89
N VAL A 61 17.48 -1.17 -16.66
CA VAL A 61 18.67 -1.13 -15.80
C VAL A 61 19.82 -0.41 -16.51
N GLU A 62 20.20 0.74 -15.97
CA GLU A 62 21.37 1.51 -16.38
C GLU A 62 22.41 1.48 -15.26
N VAL A 63 23.64 1.13 -15.60
CA VAL A 63 24.76 1.10 -14.66
C VAL A 63 25.92 1.87 -15.27
N THR A 64 26.43 2.85 -14.53
CA THR A 64 27.59 3.63 -14.93
C THR A 64 28.67 3.57 -13.87
N ALA A 65 29.93 3.39 -14.27
CA ALA A 65 31.06 3.37 -13.34
C ALA A 65 31.69 4.76 -13.26
N ARG A 66 31.92 5.22 -12.03
CA ARG A 66 32.74 6.40 -11.75
C ARG A 66 34.23 6.02 -11.76
N PRO A 67 35.16 6.99 -11.87
CA PRO A 67 36.58 6.75 -11.64
C PRO A 67 36.81 6.08 -10.28
N HIS A 68 37.70 5.08 -10.26
CA HIS A 68 38.05 4.38 -9.02
C HIS A 68 38.90 5.27 -8.11
N VAL A 69 38.80 5.03 -6.81
CA VAL A 69 39.57 5.76 -5.80
C VAL A 69 40.41 4.76 -5.01
N GLU A 70 41.67 5.09 -4.75
CA GLU A 70 42.56 4.31 -3.90
C GLU A 70 42.99 5.11 -2.68
N SER A 71 42.94 4.50 -1.50
CA SER A 71 43.39 5.06 -0.23
C SER A 71 44.13 4.00 0.59
N GLY A 72 45.46 4.06 0.53
CA GLY A 72 46.36 3.19 1.28
C GLY A 72 46.17 1.70 0.96
N ARG A 73 45.51 0.96 1.86
CA ARG A 73 45.30 -0.50 1.73
C ARG A 73 44.00 -0.89 1.01
N ARG A 74 43.21 0.08 0.57
CA ARG A 74 41.86 -0.13 0.02
C ARG A 74 41.67 0.70 -1.24
N GLY A 75 40.98 0.13 -2.21
CA GLY A 75 40.43 0.87 -3.34
C GLY A 75 38.94 0.58 -3.48
N GLU A 76 38.22 1.44 -4.16
CA GLU A 76 36.80 1.26 -4.44
C GLU A 76 36.45 1.69 -5.87
N VAL A 77 35.58 0.91 -6.51
CA VAL A 77 34.88 1.29 -7.73
C VAL A 77 33.47 1.70 -7.33
N THR A 78 33.07 2.93 -7.67
CA THR A 78 31.71 3.41 -7.39
C THR A 78 30.86 3.25 -8.64
N LEU A 79 29.70 2.63 -8.50
CA LEU A 79 28.72 2.42 -9.56
C LEU A 79 27.43 3.17 -9.25
N ASP A 80 26.93 3.92 -10.23
CA ASP A 80 25.59 4.49 -10.20
C ASP A 80 24.64 3.54 -10.92
N LEU A 81 23.57 3.14 -10.24
CA LEU A 81 22.49 2.29 -10.74
C LEU A 81 21.23 3.12 -10.89
N ARG A 82 20.58 3.02 -12.05
CA ARG A 82 19.20 3.46 -12.27
C ARG A 82 18.37 2.29 -12.79
N ALA A 83 17.17 2.12 -12.28
CA ALA A 83 16.26 1.07 -12.73
C ALA A 83 14.81 1.43 -12.43
N LEU A 84 13.88 0.68 -13.02
CA LEU A 84 12.46 0.74 -12.74
C LEU A 84 11.98 -0.62 -12.20
N GLY A 85 11.15 -0.62 -11.17
CA GLY A 85 10.52 -1.84 -10.64
C GLY A 85 9.48 -1.55 -9.57
N SER A 86 8.68 -2.56 -9.23
CA SER A 86 7.81 -2.57 -8.05
C SER A 86 8.63 -2.57 -6.76
N TYR A 87 8.00 -2.25 -5.63
CA TYR A 87 8.68 -2.27 -4.34
C TYR A 87 9.28 -3.64 -3.99
N GLY A 88 8.53 -4.71 -4.26
CA GLY A 88 8.99 -6.09 -4.01
C GLY A 88 10.20 -6.48 -4.86
N GLU A 89 10.31 -5.97 -6.09
CA GLU A 89 11.49 -6.19 -6.95
C GLU A 89 12.72 -5.44 -6.43
N VAL A 90 12.54 -4.21 -5.94
CA VAL A 90 13.60 -3.42 -5.31
C VAL A 90 14.09 -4.09 -4.02
N GLU A 91 13.19 -4.55 -3.16
CA GLU A 91 13.56 -5.29 -1.94
C GLU A 91 14.33 -6.58 -2.27
N ARG A 92 13.83 -7.35 -3.24
CA ARG A 92 14.49 -8.57 -3.73
C ARG A 92 15.88 -8.28 -4.28
N PHE A 93 16.04 -7.21 -5.04
CA PHE A 93 17.34 -6.77 -5.55
C PHE A 93 18.32 -6.53 -4.41
N PHE A 94 17.96 -5.73 -3.39
CA PHE A 94 18.85 -5.49 -2.26
C PHE A 94 19.04 -6.72 -1.37
N GLY A 95 18.08 -7.65 -1.34
CA GLY A 95 18.25 -9.00 -0.81
C GLY A 95 19.38 -9.77 -1.50
N ARG A 96 19.38 -9.79 -2.83
CA ARG A 96 20.44 -10.43 -3.63
C ARG A 96 21.79 -9.73 -3.49
N VAL A 97 21.79 -8.39 -3.46
CA VAL A 97 23.00 -7.60 -3.18
C VAL A 97 23.56 -8.00 -1.81
N ALA A 98 22.72 -8.10 -0.77
CA ALA A 98 23.13 -8.52 0.58
C ALA A 98 23.85 -9.87 0.58
N LEU A 99 23.28 -10.85 -0.14
CA LEU A 99 23.77 -12.22 -0.23
C LEU A 99 24.89 -12.41 -1.26
N SER A 100 25.29 -11.35 -1.94
CA SER A 100 26.32 -11.41 -2.97
C SER A 100 27.65 -11.88 -2.39
N PRO A 101 28.39 -12.76 -3.10
CA PRO A 101 29.73 -13.18 -2.66
C PRO A 101 30.71 -11.99 -2.61
N ARG A 102 30.48 -10.97 -3.45
CA ARG A 102 31.24 -9.71 -3.42
C ARG A 102 30.66 -8.79 -2.33
N PRO A 103 31.47 -8.21 -1.44
CA PRO A 103 30.99 -7.21 -0.50
C PRO A 103 30.62 -5.96 -1.29
N VAL A 104 29.35 -5.56 -1.26
CA VAL A 104 28.84 -4.36 -1.94
C VAL A 104 28.28 -3.41 -0.91
N ASP A 105 28.90 -2.25 -0.73
CA ASP A 105 28.41 -1.22 0.18
C ASP A 105 27.43 -0.30 -0.56
N VAL A 106 26.27 -0.02 0.04
CA VAL A 106 25.28 0.89 -0.56
C VAL A 106 25.43 2.26 0.09
N GLU A 107 26.02 3.19 -0.64
CA GLU A 107 26.27 4.55 -0.16
C GLU A 107 24.98 5.34 -0.02
N SER A 108 24.15 5.30 -1.07
CA SER A 108 22.85 5.96 -1.08
C SER A 108 21.83 5.22 -1.93
N LEU A 109 20.56 5.46 -1.61
CA LEU A 109 19.38 4.93 -2.28
C LEU A 109 18.34 6.05 -2.40
N THR A 110 17.69 6.17 -3.55
CA THR A 110 16.51 7.02 -3.77
C THR A 110 15.45 6.21 -4.50
N LEU A 111 14.22 6.30 -4.01
CA LEU A 111 13.01 5.71 -4.55
C LEU A 111 12.03 6.84 -4.84
N THR A 112 11.53 6.90 -6.07
CA THR A 112 10.52 7.88 -6.48
C THR A 112 9.34 7.16 -7.10
N ALA A 113 8.13 7.41 -6.60
CA ALA A 113 6.92 6.87 -7.21
C ALA A 113 6.72 7.47 -8.60
N THR A 114 6.29 6.65 -9.56
CA THR A 114 5.82 7.11 -10.87
C THR A 114 4.30 7.02 -10.95
N THR A 115 3.71 7.56 -12.01
CA THR A 115 2.26 7.48 -12.26
C THR A 115 1.78 6.09 -12.68
N GLU A 116 2.68 5.17 -12.99
CA GLU A 116 2.37 3.81 -13.49
C GLU A 116 2.47 2.74 -12.40
N SER A 117 2.41 3.12 -11.11
CA SER A 117 2.62 2.21 -9.96
C SER A 117 3.97 1.48 -10.00
N ILE A 118 4.96 2.09 -10.63
CA ILE A 118 6.35 1.63 -10.69
C ILE A 118 7.23 2.62 -9.94
N ILE A 119 8.31 2.14 -9.32
CA ILE A 119 9.28 2.97 -8.61
C ILE A 119 10.50 3.19 -9.50
N GLN A 120 10.92 4.45 -9.61
CA GLN A 120 12.25 4.80 -10.10
C GLN A 120 13.26 4.63 -8.97
N LEU A 121 14.16 3.66 -9.15
CA LEU A 121 15.26 3.34 -8.26
C LEU A 121 16.52 4.05 -8.75
N GLU A 122 17.16 4.83 -7.88
CA GLU A 122 18.52 5.32 -8.07
C GLU A 122 19.39 4.92 -6.87
N ALA A 123 20.54 4.30 -7.10
CA ALA A 123 21.42 3.86 -6.03
C ALA A 123 22.90 4.05 -6.38
N VAL A 124 23.70 4.36 -5.36
CA VAL A 124 25.16 4.45 -5.46
C VAL A 124 25.76 3.28 -4.69
N LEU A 125 26.49 2.41 -5.38
CA LEU A 125 27.08 1.20 -4.81
C LEU A 125 28.60 1.23 -4.92
N ARG A 126 29.29 0.84 -3.85
CA ARG A 126 30.75 0.79 -3.78
C ARG A 126 31.24 -0.66 -3.76
N PHE A 127 32.10 -0.96 -4.71
CA PHE A 127 32.76 -2.25 -4.88
C PHE A 127 34.22 -2.14 -4.43
N PRO A 128 34.57 -2.62 -3.23
CA PRO A 128 35.92 -2.52 -2.71
C PRO A 128 36.85 -3.49 -3.43
N PHE A 129 38.10 -3.10 -3.63
CA PHE A 129 39.17 -3.97 -4.11
C PHE A 129 40.44 -3.74 -3.30
N ARG A 130 41.41 -4.65 -3.43
CA ARG A 130 42.74 -4.46 -2.86
C ARG A 130 43.66 -3.86 -3.93
N PRO A 131 44.27 -2.68 -3.72
CA PRO A 131 45.30 -2.16 -4.61
C PRO A 131 46.46 -3.15 -4.73
N ARG A 132 47.05 -3.26 -5.92
CA ARG A 132 48.12 -4.25 -6.18
C ARG A 132 49.35 -4.03 -5.29
N ASP A 133 49.65 -2.76 -5.04
CA ASP A 133 50.80 -2.34 -4.24
C ASP A 133 50.47 -2.17 -2.75
N ALA A 134 49.30 -2.62 -2.32
CA ALA A 134 48.90 -2.51 -0.91
C ALA A 134 49.87 -3.31 -0.03
N PRO A 135 50.39 -2.72 1.07
CA PRO A 135 51.36 -3.39 1.93
C PRO A 135 50.78 -4.65 2.59
N LEU A 136 51.61 -5.67 2.73
CA LEU A 136 51.27 -6.95 3.35
C LEU A 136 51.65 -6.95 4.85
N PRO A 137 50.87 -7.62 5.72
CA PRO A 137 51.28 -7.87 7.09
C PRO A 137 52.51 -8.79 7.13
N ALA A 138 53.18 -8.83 8.28
CA ALA A 138 54.28 -9.76 8.48
C ALA A 138 53.78 -11.22 8.31
N PRO A 139 54.59 -12.10 7.69
CA PRO A 139 54.21 -13.49 7.52
C PRO A 139 54.08 -14.20 8.86
N PRO A 140 53.20 -15.21 8.99
CA PRO A 140 53.00 -15.91 10.24
C PRO A 140 54.28 -16.63 10.69
N GLU A 141 54.67 -16.44 11.95
CA GLU A 141 55.98 -16.90 12.47
C GLU A 141 56.14 -18.43 12.47
N PHE A 142 55.04 -19.17 12.54
CA PHE A 142 55.03 -20.64 12.62
C PHE A 142 55.41 -21.38 11.33
N ALA A 143 55.46 -20.69 10.18
CA ALA A 143 55.67 -21.35 8.89
C ALA A 143 57.15 -21.58 8.51
N ARG A 144 58.10 -20.84 9.09
CA ARG A 144 59.52 -20.92 8.67
C ARG A 144 60.23 -22.21 9.10
N GLY A 145 59.86 -22.80 10.24
CA GLY A 145 60.46 -24.05 10.74
C GLY A 145 59.79 -25.33 10.23
N ARG A 146 58.56 -25.21 9.68
CA ARG A 146 57.70 -26.37 9.36
C ARG A 146 58.01 -27.04 8.02
N PHE A 147 58.65 -26.33 7.09
CA PHE A 147 58.90 -26.81 5.73
C PHE A 147 60.40 -26.92 5.43
N ALA A 148 61.11 -27.67 6.27
CA ALA A 148 62.51 -28.01 6.02
C ALA A 148 62.66 -28.73 4.66
N GLY A 149 63.61 -28.28 3.83
CA GLY A 149 63.89 -28.87 2.50
C GLY A 149 63.18 -28.20 1.32
N VAL A 150 62.30 -27.22 1.54
CA VAL A 150 61.71 -26.42 0.44
C VAL A 150 62.69 -25.32 -0.02
N PRO A 151 62.90 -25.11 -1.32
CA PRO A 151 63.75 -24.02 -1.83
C PRO A 151 63.29 -22.66 -1.30
N ARG A 152 64.23 -21.81 -0.86
CA ARG A 152 63.95 -20.49 -0.29
C ARG A 152 63.01 -19.62 -1.15
N PRO A 153 63.19 -19.50 -2.49
CA PRO A 153 62.28 -18.69 -3.31
C PRO A 153 60.83 -19.16 -3.26
N THR A 154 60.62 -20.48 -3.23
CA THR A 154 59.30 -21.12 -3.16
C THR A 154 58.67 -20.90 -1.78
N LEU A 155 59.47 -21.03 -0.72
CA LEU A 155 59.02 -20.75 0.64
C LEU A 155 58.64 -19.28 0.82
N ASP A 156 59.45 -18.35 0.32
CA ASP A 156 59.18 -16.91 0.40
C ASP A 156 57.90 -16.52 -0.36
N ALA A 157 57.67 -17.11 -1.54
CA ALA A 157 56.42 -16.92 -2.28
C ALA A 157 55.21 -17.43 -1.50
N PHE A 158 55.32 -18.62 -0.89
CA PHE A 158 54.28 -19.17 -0.04
C PHE A 158 53.98 -18.29 1.18
N LEU A 159 55.00 -17.76 1.85
CA LEU A 159 54.84 -16.85 3.00
C LEU A 159 54.17 -15.53 2.60
N ARG A 160 54.52 -14.96 1.43
CA ARG A 160 53.85 -13.78 0.86
C ARG A 160 52.37 -14.07 0.59
N ASP A 161 52.07 -15.21 -0.02
CA ASP A 161 50.71 -15.64 -0.33
C ASP A 161 49.87 -15.89 0.94
N GLN A 162 50.47 -16.44 2.00
CA GLN A 162 49.82 -16.55 3.31
C GLN A 162 49.49 -15.16 3.89
N SER A 163 50.44 -14.22 3.81
CA SER A 163 50.26 -12.84 4.29
C SER A 163 49.15 -12.14 3.51
N LEU A 164 49.08 -12.36 2.19
CA LEU A 164 48.01 -11.86 1.33
C LEU A 164 46.66 -12.46 1.71
N ALA A 165 46.60 -13.77 1.93
CA ALA A 165 45.36 -14.45 2.33
C ALA A 165 44.83 -13.93 3.68
N LEU A 166 45.72 -13.71 4.66
CA LEU A 166 45.38 -13.11 5.94
C LEU A 166 44.84 -11.68 5.76
N ALA A 167 45.59 -10.82 5.06
CA ALA A 167 45.20 -9.44 4.82
C ALA A 167 43.83 -9.32 4.13
N LYS A 168 43.56 -10.16 3.12
CA LYS A 168 42.25 -10.20 2.45
C LYS A 168 41.14 -10.68 3.38
N SER A 169 41.40 -11.72 4.18
CA SER A 169 40.40 -12.25 5.12
C SER A 169 39.99 -11.19 6.15
N GLU A 170 40.96 -10.47 6.71
CA GLU A 170 40.72 -9.37 7.65
C GLU A 170 39.98 -8.20 6.99
N ALA A 171 40.38 -7.81 5.77
CA ALA A 171 39.70 -6.76 5.02
C ALA A 171 38.24 -7.12 4.71
N ILE A 172 37.97 -8.35 4.27
CA ILE A 172 36.60 -8.84 4.01
C ILE A 172 35.79 -8.86 5.31
N ALA A 173 36.36 -9.33 6.42
CA ALA A 173 35.68 -9.34 7.71
C ALA A 173 35.34 -7.92 8.18
N ALA A 174 36.27 -6.96 8.02
CA ALA A 174 36.02 -5.57 8.34
C ALA A 174 34.92 -4.96 7.45
N LEU A 175 34.98 -5.18 6.14
CA LEU A 175 33.97 -4.71 5.18
C LEU A 175 32.57 -5.23 5.52
N ARG A 176 32.44 -6.52 5.87
CA ARG A 176 31.15 -7.11 6.25
C ARG A 176 30.54 -6.49 7.51
N ARG A 177 31.37 -5.99 8.44
CA ARG A 177 30.89 -5.33 9.68
C ARG A 177 30.43 -3.90 9.45
N THR A 178 31.03 -3.19 8.50
CA THR A 178 30.74 -1.76 8.24
C THR A 178 29.80 -1.54 7.06
N ARG A 179 29.42 -2.61 6.36
CA ARG A 179 28.60 -2.56 5.15
C ARG A 179 27.22 -1.98 5.45
N ARG A 180 26.85 -0.94 4.70
CA ARG A 180 25.50 -0.39 4.64
C ARG A 180 24.63 -1.23 3.72
N ASN A 181 23.44 -1.54 4.21
CA ASN A 181 22.43 -2.28 3.47
C ASN A 181 21.06 -1.63 3.67
N PRO A 182 20.35 -1.26 2.61
CA PRO A 182 19.06 -0.57 2.74
C PRO A 182 17.91 -1.49 3.16
N ARG A 183 18.10 -2.81 3.31
CA ARG A 183 17.01 -3.75 3.63
C ARG A 183 16.24 -3.38 4.89
N LEU A 184 16.91 -2.93 5.95
CA LEU A 184 16.20 -2.48 7.16
C LEU A 184 15.36 -1.24 6.88
N PHE A 185 15.94 -0.28 6.15
CA PHE A 185 15.22 0.94 5.76
C PHE A 185 13.96 0.59 4.96
N LEU A 186 14.07 -0.31 3.98
CA LEU A 186 12.92 -0.82 3.21
C LEU A 186 11.91 -1.56 4.10
N ALA A 187 12.35 -2.50 4.93
CA ALA A 187 11.45 -3.23 5.82
C ALA A 187 10.66 -2.27 6.74
N GLU A 188 11.33 -1.26 7.28
CA GLU A 188 10.70 -0.26 8.13
C GLU A 188 9.77 0.69 7.37
N LEU A 189 10.10 1.08 6.14
CA LEU A 189 9.17 1.87 5.30
C LEU A 189 7.85 1.14 5.11
N ALA A 190 7.92 -0.15 4.74
CA ALA A 190 6.72 -0.95 4.51
C ALA A 190 5.94 -1.19 5.81
N ALA A 191 6.63 -1.48 6.91
CA ALA A 191 6.00 -1.65 8.22
C ALA A 191 5.36 -0.36 8.76
N THR A 192 5.87 0.80 8.33
CA THR A 192 5.35 2.11 8.75
C THR A 192 4.02 2.44 8.07
N VAL A 193 3.82 2.05 6.82
CA VAL A 193 2.58 2.30 6.07
C VAL A 193 1.54 1.19 6.18
N ARG A 194 1.93 -0.01 6.63
CA ARG A 194 1.03 -1.17 6.78
C ARG A 194 -0.25 -0.81 7.53
N ASP A 195 -1.40 -1.23 6.98
CA ASP A 195 -2.75 -1.02 7.53
C ASP A 195 -3.11 0.44 7.82
N ARG A 196 -2.45 1.39 7.15
CA ARG A 196 -2.70 2.84 7.31
C ARG A 196 -3.01 3.49 5.96
N PRO A 197 -3.84 4.53 5.95
CA PRO A 197 -4.14 5.27 4.74
C PRO A 197 -3.01 6.24 4.37
N VAL A 198 -1.85 5.67 4.01
CA VAL A 198 -0.60 6.37 3.74
C VAL A 198 0.03 5.82 2.46
N VAL A 199 0.49 6.71 1.58
CA VAL A 199 1.28 6.36 0.40
C VAL A 199 2.58 7.17 0.38
N LEU A 200 3.66 6.54 -0.05
CA LEU A 200 4.97 7.19 -0.20
C LEU A 200 5.14 7.66 -1.64
N GLY A 201 5.51 8.93 -1.82
CA GLY A 201 5.88 9.47 -3.13
C GLY A 201 7.39 9.47 -3.35
N TYR A 202 8.16 9.51 -2.26
CA TYR A 202 9.61 9.62 -2.29
C TYR A 202 10.23 9.04 -1.02
N ALA A 203 11.33 8.32 -1.17
CA ALA A 203 12.18 7.92 -0.05
C ALA A 203 13.65 7.93 -0.46
N SER A 204 14.51 8.53 0.34
CA SER A 204 15.96 8.47 0.16
C SER A 204 16.65 8.03 1.42
N LEU A 205 17.78 7.34 1.26
CA LEU A 205 18.68 6.90 2.32
C LEU A 205 20.11 7.26 1.91
N GLY A 206 20.81 8.00 2.76
CA GLY A 206 22.24 8.29 2.64
C GLY A 206 22.86 8.34 4.02
N GLU A 207 23.51 9.46 4.38
CA GLU A 207 23.87 9.75 5.78
C GLU A 207 22.62 10.01 6.62
N GLU A 208 21.67 10.75 6.06
CA GLU A 208 20.32 10.93 6.57
C GLU A 208 19.32 10.28 5.61
N PHE A 209 18.16 9.90 6.14
CA PHE A 209 17.02 9.52 5.33
C PHE A 209 16.06 10.69 5.19
N VAL A 210 15.31 10.70 4.08
CA VAL A 210 14.17 11.57 3.86
C VAL A 210 13.03 10.72 3.30
N VAL A 211 11.83 10.82 3.86
CA VAL A 211 10.65 10.13 3.34
C VAL A 211 9.53 11.14 3.19
N ARG A 212 8.87 11.15 2.04
CA ARG A 212 7.75 12.04 1.73
C ARG A 212 6.58 11.23 1.22
N GLY A 213 5.38 11.65 1.59
CA GLY A 213 4.17 10.98 1.17
C GLY A 213 2.92 11.78 1.47
N LEU A 214 1.80 11.10 1.27
CA LEU A 214 0.46 11.58 1.57
C LEU A 214 -0.17 10.64 2.58
N ALA A 215 -0.94 11.22 3.51
CA ALA A 215 -1.72 10.49 4.49
C ALA A 215 -3.11 11.11 4.61
N VAL A 216 -4.13 10.30 4.84
CA VAL A 216 -5.52 10.76 5.05
C VAL A 216 -5.89 10.66 6.51
N GLY A 217 -6.48 11.72 7.05
CA GLY A 217 -6.95 11.79 8.43
C GLY A 217 -5.87 12.17 9.43
N GLU A 218 -6.26 12.95 10.43
CA GLU A 218 -5.37 13.41 11.49
C GLU A 218 -4.95 12.25 12.41
N GLY A 219 -5.87 11.33 12.71
CA GLY A 219 -5.59 10.13 13.51
C GLY A 219 -4.45 9.28 12.91
N PRO A 220 -4.57 8.85 11.63
CA PRO A 220 -3.51 8.14 10.93
C PRO A 220 -2.19 8.90 10.85
N VAL A 221 -2.21 10.22 10.64
CA VAL A 221 -0.98 11.04 10.59
C VAL A 221 -0.26 11.05 11.94
N ARG A 222 -0.99 11.24 13.05
CA ARG A 222 -0.41 11.17 14.41
C ARG A 222 0.09 9.76 14.74
N ALA A 223 -0.59 8.73 14.24
CA ALA A 223 -0.14 7.34 14.39
C ALA A 223 1.12 7.06 13.55
N LEU A 224 1.22 7.67 12.37
CA LEU A 224 2.37 7.59 11.48
C LEU A 224 3.61 8.24 12.11
N GLU A 225 3.49 9.46 12.62
CA GLU A 225 4.55 10.15 13.35
C GLU A 225 5.08 9.29 14.51
N ARG A 226 4.18 8.82 15.38
CA ARG A 226 4.54 7.92 16.50
C ARG A 226 5.19 6.61 16.03
N ARG A 227 4.83 6.07 14.86
CA ARG A 227 5.45 4.86 14.30
C ARG A 227 6.87 5.11 13.79
N PHE A 228 7.12 6.29 13.21
CA PHE A 228 8.47 6.72 12.84
C PHE A 228 9.35 6.89 14.09
N GLU A 229 8.84 7.54 15.14
CA GLU A 229 9.58 7.79 16.39
C GLU A 229 9.89 6.51 17.18
N ARG A 230 8.94 5.56 17.22
CA ARG A 230 9.11 4.29 17.95
C ARG A 230 9.78 3.19 17.12
N GLY A 231 10.01 3.42 15.84
CA GLY A 231 10.62 2.47 14.93
C GLY A 231 12.13 2.34 15.13
N PHE A 232 12.80 1.71 14.17
CA PHE A 232 14.26 1.70 14.16
C PHE A 232 14.87 3.02 13.69
N PHE A 233 14.07 3.92 13.11
CA PHE A 233 14.51 5.23 12.69
C PHE A 233 14.79 6.14 13.89
N ARG A 234 15.85 6.95 13.78
CA ARG A 234 16.08 8.07 14.68
C ARG A 234 15.61 9.33 13.97
N VAL A 235 14.35 9.67 14.18
CA VAL A 235 13.71 10.84 13.57
C VAL A 235 14.32 12.10 14.14
N ALA A 236 14.73 13.01 13.26
CA ALA A 236 15.18 14.36 13.61
C ALA A 236 14.05 15.37 13.45
N GLU A 237 13.22 15.19 12.41
CA GLU A 237 12.15 16.13 12.05
C GLU A 237 10.98 15.38 11.40
N PHE A 238 9.75 15.76 11.78
CA PHE A 238 8.52 15.33 11.11
C PHE A 238 7.69 16.58 10.77
N LEU A 239 7.57 16.87 9.48
CA LEU A 239 6.83 18.02 8.95
C LEU A 239 5.53 17.54 8.32
N MET A 240 4.46 18.30 8.53
CA MET A 240 3.17 18.04 7.91
C MET A 240 2.50 19.34 7.44
N ALA A 241 1.82 19.26 6.30
CA ALA A 241 1.03 20.35 5.75
C ALA A 241 -0.23 19.79 5.07
N ARG A 242 -1.35 20.49 5.23
CA ARG A 242 -2.61 20.10 4.58
C ARG A 242 -2.52 20.31 3.06
N GLN A 243 -2.92 19.31 2.29
CA GLN A 243 -3.01 19.34 0.83
C GLN A 243 -4.37 18.76 0.41
N GLY A 244 -5.36 19.62 0.23
CA GLY A 244 -6.74 19.20 -0.07
C GLY A 244 -7.34 18.38 1.08
N ALA A 245 -7.75 17.15 0.77
CA ALA A 245 -8.29 16.17 1.73
C ALA A 245 -7.23 15.39 2.52
N CYS A 246 -5.95 15.51 2.17
CA CYS A 246 -4.85 14.80 2.80
C CYS A 246 -3.91 15.72 3.56
N TYR A 247 -2.96 15.10 4.26
CA TYR A 247 -1.75 15.71 4.77
C TYR A 247 -0.57 15.23 3.93
N ARG A 248 0.20 16.18 3.40
CA ARG A 248 1.54 15.92 2.89
C ARG A 248 2.49 15.91 4.08
N PHE A 249 3.28 14.86 4.20
CA PHE A 249 4.29 14.76 5.24
C PHE A 249 5.69 14.62 4.66
N GLU A 250 6.67 15.05 5.45
CA GLU A 250 8.10 14.83 5.23
C GLU A 250 8.74 14.46 6.56
N THR A 251 9.45 13.34 6.59
CA THR A 251 10.22 12.91 7.77
C THR A 251 11.67 12.79 7.41
N ARG A 252 12.54 13.22 8.34
CA ARG A 252 14.00 13.19 8.19
C ARG A 252 14.63 12.60 9.43
N GLY A 253 15.76 11.94 9.26
CA GLY A 253 16.49 11.37 10.39
C GLY A 253 17.63 10.47 9.97
N THR A 254 18.06 9.58 10.86
CA THR A 254 19.11 8.59 10.59
C THR A 254 18.56 7.17 10.71
N SER A 255 19.02 6.28 9.81
CA SER A 255 18.67 4.86 9.81
C SER A 255 19.84 4.05 10.33
N PRO A 256 19.65 3.11 11.27
CA PRO A 256 20.74 2.32 11.80
C PRO A 256 21.29 1.36 10.73
N VAL A 257 22.60 1.19 10.74
CA VAL A 257 23.28 0.21 9.89
C VAL A 257 23.13 -1.16 10.53
N VAL A 258 22.37 -2.04 9.90
CA VAL A 258 22.20 -3.43 10.34
C VAL A 258 22.95 -4.37 9.41
N GLY A 259 23.63 -5.35 10.00
CA GLY A 259 24.39 -6.35 9.27
C GLY A 259 23.50 -7.25 8.39
N PRO A 260 24.08 -7.93 7.39
CA PRO A 260 23.32 -8.71 6.41
C PRO A 260 22.57 -9.93 6.98
N GLU A 261 22.92 -10.35 8.20
CA GLU A 261 22.35 -11.51 8.90
C GLU A 261 21.01 -11.21 9.61
N ALA A 262 20.52 -9.96 9.59
CA ALA A 262 19.23 -9.66 10.17
C ALA A 262 18.10 -10.26 9.33
N GLU A 263 17.36 -11.19 9.93
CA GLU A 263 16.10 -11.69 9.40
C GLU A 263 15.06 -10.57 9.50
N LEU A 264 14.76 -9.95 8.36
CA LEU A 264 13.75 -8.91 8.25
C LEU A 264 12.51 -9.48 7.57
N PRO A 265 11.30 -9.23 8.10
CA PRO A 265 10.09 -9.66 7.44
C PRO A 265 9.95 -8.93 6.10
N VAL A 266 9.76 -9.71 5.04
CA VAL A 266 9.38 -9.19 3.71
C VAL A 266 7.94 -8.71 3.82
N SER A 267 7.70 -7.42 3.57
CA SER A 267 6.33 -6.89 3.60
C SER A 267 5.69 -7.13 2.23
N ALA A 268 4.48 -7.71 2.22
CA ALA A 268 3.70 -7.89 0.98
C ALA A 268 3.14 -6.56 0.44
N ASP A 269 3.07 -5.55 1.30
CA ASP A 269 2.52 -4.23 1.02
C ASP A 269 3.50 -3.35 0.22
N ASP A 270 3.08 -2.80 -0.91
CA ASP A 270 3.89 -1.85 -1.71
C ASP A 270 3.68 -0.39 -1.25
N PRO A 271 4.57 0.23 -0.46
CA PRO A 271 4.47 1.63 0.01
C PRO A 271 4.21 2.70 -1.06
N PHE A 272 4.54 2.44 -2.31
CA PHE A 272 4.57 3.44 -3.38
C PHE A 272 3.40 3.33 -4.35
N GLU A 273 2.47 2.39 -4.15
CA GLU A 273 1.26 2.29 -4.94
C GLU A 273 0.43 3.59 -4.86
N GLN A 274 0.41 4.34 -5.96
CA GLN A 274 -0.29 5.62 -6.05
C GLN A 274 -1.71 5.43 -6.57
N GLU A 275 -2.63 6.26 -6.10
CA GLU A 275 -3.95 6.43 -6.72
C GLU A 275 -3.89 7.47 -7.83
N GLU A 276 -4.73 7.34 -8.86
CA GLU A 276 -4.78 8.28 -10.00
C GLU A 276 -5.19 9.71 -9.58
N SER A 277 -6.06 9.82 -8.56
CA SER A 277 -6.52 11.09 -8.02
C SER A 277 -6.46 11.11 -6.50
N PRO A 278 -5.25 11.13 -5.90
CA PRO A 278 -5.11 11.09 -4.46
C PRO A 278 -5.70 12.40 -3.89
N CYS A 279 -6.30 12.31 -2.71
CA CYS A 279 -6.77 13.49 -1.95
C CYS A 279 -7.92 14.27 -2.58
N ARG A 280 -8.64 13.69 -3.55
CA ARG A 280 -9.89 14.24 -4.07
C ARG A 280 -11.01 14.01 -3.05
N ILE A 281 -11.76 15.07 -2.75
CA ILE A 281 -12.98 14.96 -1.94
C ILE A 281 -14.08 14.34 -2.80
N ASP A 282 -14.57 13.17 -2.40
CA ASP A 282 -15.69 12.46 -3.03
C ASP A 282 -17.05 13.02 -2.57
N ARG A 283 -17.28 14.30 -2.87
CA ARG A 283 -18.56 14.99 -2.65
C ARG A 283 -18.88 15.88 -3.85
N ASP A 284 -20.16 15.95 -4.20
CA ASP A 284 -20.61 16.88 -5.24
C ASP A 284 -20.41 18.33 -4.90
N THR A 285 -20.45 19.20 -5.91
CA THR A 285 -20.46 20.65 -5.69
C THR A 285 -21.72 21.08 -4.94
N ALA A 286 -21.58 22.09 -4.08
CA ALA A 286 -22.67 22.56 -3.24
C ALA A 286 -23.80 23.20 -4.08
N ARG A 287 -24.82 22.41 -4.38
CA ARG A 287 -26.15 22.86 -4.79
C ARG A 287 -27.15 22.17 -3.88
N THR A 288 -27.32 22.74 -2.69
CA THR A 288 -28.10 22.10 -1.63
C THR A 288 -29.59 22.25 -1.91
N VAL A 289 -30.26 21.12 -2.13
CA VAL A 289 -31.72 21.01 -2.17
C VAL A 289 -32.22 20.80 -0.74
N ILE A 290 -33.21 21.56 -0.31
CA ILE A 290 -33.83 21.39 1.01
C ILE A 290 -35.09 20.55 0.83
N VAL A 291 -35.17 19.42 1.54
CA VAL A 291 -36.31 18.52 1.55
C VAL A 291 -36.87 18.45 2.97
N ARG A 292 -38.06 19.01 3.15
CA ARG A 292 -38.78 18.96 4.43
C ARG A 292 -39.93 17.97 4.34
N GLY A 293 -40.01 17.10 5.33
CA GLY A 293 -41.10 16.15 5.49
C GLY A 293 -42.31 16.81 6.15
N PRO A 294 -43.44 16.08 6.25
CA PRO A 294 -44.58 16.54 7.03
C PRO A 294 -44.14 16.77 8.48
N THR A 295 -44.37 17.97 9.02
CA THR A 295 -44.09 18.28 10.41
C THR A 295 -45.07 17.50 11.30
N PRO A 296 -44.60 16.63 12.21
CA PRO A 296 -45.48 15.93 13.12
C PRO A 296 -46.20 16.94 14.01
N THR A 297 -47.50 16.75 14.18
CA THR A 297 -48.30 17.56 15.11
C THR A 297 -48.88 16.65 16.18
N ALA A 298 -49.32 17.22 17.30
CA ALA A 298 -50.01 16.44 18.35
C ALA A 298 -51.22 15.62 17.81
N LYS A 299 -51.82 16.05 16.69
CA LYS A 299 -52.95 15.36 16.03
C LYS A 299 -52.52 14.36 14.95
N ASN A 300 -51.28 14.42 14.47
CA ASN A 300 -50.72 13.50 13.50
C ASN A 300 -49.23 13.30 13.81
N PRO A 301 -48.88 12.34 14.69
CA PRO A 301 -47.52 12.18 15.19
C PRO A 301 -46.54 11.60 14.16
N GLY A 302 -46.96 11.40 12.90
CA GLY A 302 -46.24 10.61 11.92
C GLY A 302 -46.64 9.13 11.99
N ARG A 303 -46.33 8.37 10.93
CA ARG A 303 -46.84 7.01 10.73
C ARG A 303 -45.76 5.96 10.48
N GLY A 304 -44.50 6.35 10.35
CA GLY A 304 -43.43 5.42 10.06
C GLY A 304 -42.23 5.51 11.00
N PRO A 305 -41.34 4.53 10.93
CA PRO A 305 -40.24 4.35 11.89
C PRO A 305 -39.07 5.31 11.64
N LEU A 306 -39.04 6.02 10.50
CA LEU A 306 -37.86 6.76 10.08
C LEU A 306 -37.90 8.20 10.56
N THR A 307 -36.81 8.62 11.20
CA THR A 307 -36.50 10.02 11.45
C THR A 307 -35.12 10.32 10.89
N LEU A 308 -35.01 11.31 10.01
CA LEU A 308 -33.79 11.67 9.29
C LEU A 308 -33.57 13.17 9.44
N ARG A 309 -32.41 13.55 9.97
CA ARG A 309 -31.91 14.93 9.99
C ARG A 309 -30.52 14.94 9.38
N LEU A 310 -30.47 15.16 8.07
CA LEU A 310 -29.25 15.18 7.27
C LEU A 310 -29.01 16.59 6.73
N ARG A 311 -27.77 17.05 6.69
CA ARG A 311 -27.40 18.36 6.16
C ARG A 311 -26.29 18.23 5.13
N ASP A 312 -26.55 18.82 3.97
CA ASP A 312 -25.57 18.93 2.88
C ASP A 312 -24.92 17.58 2.51
N VAL A 313 -25.73 16.52 2.57
CA VAL A 313 -25.33 15.14 2.28
C VAL A 313 -25.46 14.90 0.78
N ASP A 314 -24.48 14.23 0.19
CA ASP A 314 -24.51 13.79 -1.21
C ASP A 314 -25.78 12.98 -1.48
N LEU A 315 -26.42 13.20 -2.62
CA LEU A 315 -27.66 12.49 -2.96
C LEU A 315 -27.46 10.98 -2.93
N ALA A 316 -26.31 10.49 -3.40
CA ALA A 316 -25.95 9.08 -3.30
C ALA A 316 -25.91 8.60 -1.84
N ASP A 317 -25.29 9.36 -0.95
CA ASP A 317 -25.14 9.01 0.46
C ASP A 317 -26.47 9.01 1.22
N VAL A 318 -27.48 9.78 0.77
CA VAL A 318 -28.84 9.68 1.31
C VAL A 318 -29.40 8.26 1.12
N PHE A 319 -29.16 7.64 -0.03
CA PHE A 319 -29.58 6.26 -0.30
C PHE A 319 -28.75 5.24 0.48
N GLN A 320 -27.48 5.53 0.77
CA GLN A 320 -26.69 4.76 1.75
C GLN A 320 -27.38 4.76 3.12
N VAL A 321 -27.78 5.94 3.62
CA VAL A 321 -28.46 6.09 4.91
C VAL A 321 -29.77 5.30 4.93
N LEU A 322 -30.60 5.43 3.90
CA LEU A 322 -31.85 4.69 3.80
C LEU A 322 -31.61 3.18 3.74
N SER A 323 -30.65 2.72 2.93
CA SER A 323 -30.29 1.31 2.85
C SER A 323 -29.87 0.74 4.20
N LEU A 324 -29.07 1.48 4.96
CA LEU A 324 -28.61 1.07 6.29
C LEU A 324 -29.76 0.97 7.31
N LEU A 325 -30.73 1.86 7.24
CA LEU A 325 -31.86 1.90 8.18
C LEU A 325 -32.96 0.89 7.84
N THR A 326 -33.18 0.58 6.57
CA THR A 326 -34.32 -0.22 6.10
C THR A 326 -33.95 -1.52 5.40
N ALA A 327 -32.65 -1.80 5.21
CA ALA A 327 -32.13 -2.88 4.37
C ALA A 327 -32.66 -2.85 2.92
N ALA A 328 -33.14 -1.70 2.45
CA ALA A 328 -33.61 -1.55 1.07
C ALA A 328 -32.42 -1.44 0.11
N GLY A 329 -32.54 -2.08 -1.05
CA GLY A 329 -31.53 -2.05 -2.10
C GLY A 329 -31.71 -0.88 -3.06
N PHE A 330 -30.63 -0.17 -3.38
CA PHE A 330 -30.61 0.97 -4.29
C PHE A 330 -29.46 0.87 -5.30
N VAL A 331 -29.77 1.26 -6.53
CA VAL A 331 -28.77 1.55 -7.59
C VAL A 331 -29.00 3.00 -8.00
N VAL A 332 -28.04 3.88 -7.73
CA VAL A 332 -28.10 5.30 -8.08
C VAL A 332 -27.21 5.55 -9.28
N ASP A 333 -27.84 5.96 -10.38
CA ASP A 333 -27.19 6.29 -11.64
C ASP A 333 -26.18 7.43 -11.47
N GLY A 334 -25.17 7.50 -12.33
CA GLY A 334 -24.15 8.56 -12.30
C GLY A 334 -24.68 9.97 -12.59
N ASP A 335 -25.91 10.11 -13.12
CA ASP A 335 -26.56 11.39 -13.36
C ASP A 335 -27.24 11.97 -12.11
N ALA A 336 -27.57 11.12 -11.13
CA ALA A 336 -28.21 11.48 -9.86
C ALA A 336 -27.21 12.09 -8.87
N THR A 337 -26.74 13.28 -9.24
CA THR A 337 -25.79 14.10 -8.49
C THR A 337 -26.49 15.21 -7.69
N GLY A 338 -25.81 15.80 -6.72
CA GLY A 338 -26.26 16.94 -5.93
C GLY A 338 -26.07 16.74 -4.43
N ARG A 339 -26.32 17.80 -3.66
CA ARG A 339 -26.36 17.73 -2.20
C ARG A 339 -27.77 18.00 -1.70
N VAL A 340 -28.17 17.32 -0.64
CA VAL A 340 -29.51 17.40 -0.06
C VAL A 340 -29.40 17.62 1.43
N SER A 341 -30.24 18.52 1.95
CA SER A 341 -30.52 18.62 3.38
C SER A 341 -31.95 18.14 3.64
N LEU A 342 -32.09 17.17 4.54
CA LEU A 342 -33.32 16.44 4.81
C LEU A 342 -33.71 16.60 6.27
N GLU A 343 -34.97 16.95 6.51
CA GLU A 343 -35.59 16.84 7.83
C GLU A 343 -36.93 16.14 7.67
N LEU A 344 -36.94 14.85 8.02
CA LEU A 344 -38.11 13.99 7.97
C LEU A 344 -38.29 13.40 9.37
N THR A 345 -39.51 13.46 9.91
CA THR A 345 -39.79 12.92 11.26
C THR A 345 -40.92 11.93 11.19
N ARG A 346 -40.69 10.71 11.69
CA ARG A 346 -41.67 9.62 11.76
C ARG A 346 -42.39 9.32 10.44
N VAL A 347 -41.60 9.14 9.38
CA VAL A 347 -42.09 8.82 8.02
C VAL A 347 -41.86 7.36 7.67
N THR A 348 -42.67 6.82 6.77
CA THR A 348 -42.42 5.52 6.13
C THR A 348 -41.35 5.65 5.04
N LEU A 349 -40.77 4.53 4.60
CA LEU A 349 -39.79 4.54 3.51
C LEU A 349 -40.38 5.14 2.21
N GLU A 350 -41.62 4.79 1.86
CA GLU A 350 -42.28 5.31 0.66
C GLU A 350 -42.55 6.82 0.74
N GLU A 351 -42.93 7.33 1.92
CA GLU A 351 -43.08 8.77 2.15
C GLU A 351 -41.75 9.50 2.04
N ALA A 352 -40.67 8.92 2.59
CA ALA A 352 -39.32 9.48 2.51
C ALA A 352 -38.82 9.54 1.06
N LEU A 353 -38.94 8.44 0.32
CA LEU A 353 -38.53 8.38 -1.09
C LEU A 353 -39.38 9.30 -1.95
N GLY A 354 -40.69 9.39 -1.71
CA GLY A 354 -41.55 10.34 -2.40
C GLY A 354 -41.18 11.80 -2.14
N ALA A 355 -40.78 12.14 -0.91
CA ALA A 355 -40.29 13.48 -0.58
C ALA A 355 -38.95 13.80 -1.27
N ILE A 356 -38.01 12.85 -1.24
CA ILE A 356 -36.70 12.97 -1.90
C ILE A 356 -36.87 13.11 -3.42
N ALA A 357 -37.68 12.26 -4.05
CA ALA A 357 -37.95 12.29 -5.49
C ALA A 357 -38.45 13.67 -5.95
N ARG A 358 -39.46 14.21 -5.25
CA ARG A 358 -40.02 15.53 -5.56
C ARG A 358 -39.03 16.66 -5.30
N GLY A 359 -38.29 16.60 -4.20
CA GLY A 359 -37.38 17.67 -3.81
C GLY A 359 -36.13 17.73 -4.70
N ALA A 360 -35.49 16.58 -4.93
CA ALA A 360 -34.26 16.49 -5.70
C ALA A 360 -34.47 16.40 -7.22
N GLY A 361 -35.72 16.27 -7.67
CA GLY A 361 -36.05 16.15 -9.10
C GLY A 361 -35.51 14.85 -9.72
N ILE A 362 -35.72 13.74 -9.02
CA ILE A 362 -35.27 12.41 -9.44
C ILE A 362 -36.43 11.43 -9.54
N GLU A 363 -36.27 10.41 -10.37
CA GLU A 363 -37.17 9.26 -10.45
C GLU A 363 -36.61 8.08 -9.66
N ILE A 364 -37.52 7.35 -9.00
CA ILE A 364 -37.19 6.17 -8.21
C ILE A 364 -38.11 5.04 -8.67
N ALA A 365 -37.54 4.00 -9.28
CA ALA A 365 -38.29 2.83 -9.71
C ALA A 365 -38.84 2.08 -8.48
N ARG A 366 -40.14 1.75 -8.52
CA ARG A 366 -40.85 1.09 -7.42
C ARG A 366 -40.63 -0.43 -7.32
N GLN A 367 -39.85 -1.01 -8.22
CA GLN A 367 -39.74 -2.47 -8.32
C GLN A 367 -38.74 -3.05 -7.32
N ALA A 368 -39.11 -4.17 -6.71
CA ALA A 368 -38.30 -4.90 -5.72
C ALA A 368 -37.43 -5.96 -6.42
N PRO A 369 -36.30 -6.38 -5.82
CA PRO A 369 -35.73 -5.93 -4.54
C PRO A 369 -34.77 -4.73 -4.64
N LEU A 370 -34.40 -4.31 -5.86
CA LEU A 370 -33.48 -3.20 -6.10
C LEU A 370 -34.18 -2.01 -6.74
N ARG A 371 -34.11 -0.86 -6.09
CA ARG A 371 -34.71 0.39 -6.58
C ARG A 371 -33.67 1.19 -7.35
N ARG A 372 -33.91 1.41 -8.64
CA ARG A 372 -33.08 2.31 -9.45
C ARG A 372 -33.47 3.77 -9.20
N VAL A 373 -32.46 4.63 -9.09
CA VAL A 373 -32.60 6.07 -8.87
C VAL A 373 -31.86 6.79 -9.99
N SER A 374 -32.56 7.68 -10.69
CA SER A 374 -32.02 8.39 -11.85
C SER A 374 -32.62 9.79 -11.94
N ARG A 375 -31.89 10.72 -12.58
CA ARG A 375 -32.52 11.97 -13.05
C ARG A 375 -33.22 11.79 -14.39
N SER A 376 -32.77 10.80 -15.15
CA SER A 376 -33.38 10.43 -16.41
C SER A 376 -34.67 9.67 -16.18
N ARG A 377 -35.57 9.74 -17.16
CA ARG A 377 -36.84 9.02 -17.12
C ARG A 377 -36.57 7.50 -17.08
N LEU A 378 -37.18 6.83 -16.11
CA LEU A 378 -37.07 5.39 -15.93
C LEU A 378 -38.19 4.68 -16.69
N GLU A 379 -37.82 3.74 -17.57
CA GLU A 379 -38.78 2.90 -18.26
C GLU A 379 -39.23 1.73 -17.35
N PRO A 380 -40.54 1.41 -17.30
CA PRO A 380 -41.04 0.30 -16.50
C PRO A 380 -40.51 -1.04 -17.01
N ARG A 381 -39.98 -1.86 -16.09
CA ARG A 381 -39.40 -3.17 -16.40
C ARG A 381 -40.35 -4.34 -16.05
N ALA A 382 -40.21 -5.46 -16.76
CA ALA A 382 -40.62 -6.78 -16.24
C ALA A 382 -39.45 -7.37 -15.44
N GLY A 383 -39.68 -7.70 -14.16
CA GLY A 383 -38.62 -8.12 -13.25
C GLY A 383 -37.82 -9.32 -13.81
N PRO A 384 -36.48 -9.35 -13.65
CA PRO A 384 -35.70 -10.54 -13.99
C PRO A 384 -36.21 -11.77 -13.21
N SER A 385 -35.95 -12.97 -13.73
CA SER A 385 -36.15 -14.20 -12.99
C SER A 385 -35.24 -14.20 -11.75
N ALA A 386 -35.84 -14.20 -10.56
CA ALA A 386 -35.14 -14.28 -9.29
C ALA A 386 -34.12 -15.43 -9.29
N GLY A 387 -32.86 -15.15 -8.97
CA GLY A 387 -31.81 -16.15 -8.94
C GLY A 387 -30.40 -15.58 -8.73
N GLY A 388 -29.46 -16.46 -8.37
CA GLY A 388 -28.06 -16.13 -8.12
C GLY A 388 -27.68 -16.18 -6.63
N VAL A 389 -26.38 -16.20 -6.37
CA VAL A 389 -25.82 -16.15 -5.01
C VAL A 389 -26.18 -14.79 -4.38
N PRO A 390 -26.61 -14.73 -3.11
CA PRO A 390 -26.83 -13.45 -2.43
C PRO A 390 -25.50 -12.72 -2.28
N ALA A 391 -25.48 -11.43 -2.61
CA ALA A 391 -24.32 -10.57 -2.50
C ALA A 391 -24.70 -9.22 -1.85
N SER A 392 -23.74 -8.65 -1.13
CA SER A 392 -23.88 -7.35 -0.47
C SER A 392 -22.87 -6.37 -1.06
N PHE A 393 -23.34 -5.20 -1.46
CA PHE A 393 -22.53 -4.13 -2.03
C PHE A 393 -22.81 -2.82 -1.30
N ALA A 394 -21.77 -2.08 -0.94
CA ALA A 394 -21.84 -0.75 -0.33
C ALA A 394 -20.82 0.17 -1.02
N LEU A 395 -21.13 0.51 -2.26
CA LEU A 395 -20.21 1.14 -3.21
C LEU A 395 -20.77 2.50 -3.65
N LYS A 396 -19.94 3.54 -3.54
CA LYS A 396 -20.26 4.91 -3.98
C LYS A 396 -19.45 5.24 -5.23
N ARG A 397 -20.14 5.60 -6.32
CA ARG A 397 -19.55 6.12 -7.57
C ARG A 397 -18.42 5.25 -8.12
N THR A 398 -18.59 3.94 -7.99
CA THR A 398 -17.64 2.95 -8.49
C THR A 398 -17.75 2.86 -10.00
N GLU A 399 -16.61 2.63 -10.67
CA GLU A 399 -16.60 2.37 -12.11
C GLU A 399 -17.40 1.10 -12.39
N VAL A 400 -18.30 1.16 -13.37
CA VAL A 400 -19.14 0.00 -13.73
C VAL A 400 -18.27 -1.20 -14.10
N ARG A 401 -17.12 -0.97 -14.74
CA ARG A 401 -16.16 -2.03 -15.07
C ARG A 401 -15.62 -2.74 -13.83
N GLU A 402 -15.25 -1.99 -12.79
CA GLU A 402 -14.73 -2.53 -11.53
C GLU A 402 -15.81 -3.34 -10.80
N LEU A 403 -17.04 -2.83 -10.75
CA LEU A 403 -18.17 -3.53 -10.16
C LEU A 403 -18.45 -4.87 -10.86
N LEU A 404 -18.47 -4.87 -12.20
CA LEU A 404 -18.68 -6.10 -12.97
C LEU A 404 -17.54 -7.10 -12.79
N ALA A 405 -16.31 -6.64 -12.59
CA ALA A 405 -15.16 -7.49 -12.26
C ALA A 405 -15.35 -8.18 -10.89
N VAL A 406 -15.76 -7.43 -9.86
CA VAL A 406 -16.07 -8.00 -8.54
C VAL A 406 -17.19 -9.05 -8.63
N MET A 407 -18.23 -8.80 -9.44
CA MET A 407 -19.29 -9.78 -9.67
C MET A 407 -18.77 -11.06 -10.36
N ALA A 408 -17.82 -10.94 -11.30
CA ALA A 408 -17.20 -12.08 -11.96
C ALA A 408 -16.25 -12.86 -11.04
N ASP A 409 -15.63 -12.21 -10.06
CA ASP A 409 -14.84 -12.90 -9.05
C ASP A 409 -15.72 -13.71 -8.08
N LEU A 410 -16.92 -13.21 -7.77
CA LEU A 410 -17.92 -13.93 -6.96
C LEU A 410 -18.56 -15.10 -7.73
N ASP A 411 -18.84 -14.91 -9.02
CA ASP A 411 -19.35 -15.93 -9.93
C ASP A 411 -18.64 -15.83 -11.29
N PRO A 412 -17.64 -16.71 -11.56
CA PRO A 412 -16.89 -16.71 -12.82
C PRO A 412 -17.76 -16.83 -14.07
N ALA A 413 -18.99 -17.35 -13.97
CA ALA A 413 -19.92 -17.41 -15.10
C ALA A 413 -20.44 -16.02 -15.54
N LEU A 414 -20.17 -14.97 -14.76
CA LEU A 414 -20.51 -13.57 -15.07
C LEU A 414 -19.37 -12.80 -15.74
N ALA A 415 -18.22 -13.45 -15.98
CA ALA A 415 -17.14 -12.87 -16.76
C ALA A 415 -17.64 -12.42 -18.14
N ALA A 416 -17.29 -11.20 -18.54
CA ALA A 416 -17.79 -10.61 -19.77
C ALA A 416 -16.72 -9.80 -20.49
N LEU A 417 -16.90 -9.69 -21.81
CA LEU A 417 -16.19 -8.77 -22.67
C LEU A 417 -17.07 -7.54 -22.87
N GLY A 418 -16.53 -6.33 -22.79
CA GLY A 418 -17.28 -5.10 -22.96
C GLY A 418 -16.58 -4.07 -23.82
N PRO A 419 -17.23 -2.95 -24.16
CA PRO A 419 -16.65 -1.90 -25.00
C PRO A 419 -15.36 -1.37 -24.35
N PRO A 420 -14.33 -0.97 -25.12
CA PRO A 420 -13.14 -0.37 -24.54
C PRO A 420 -13.47 0.98 -23.87
N GLY A 421 -12.62 1.39 -22.92
CA GLY A 421 -12.78 2.68 -22.22
C GLY A 421 -13.76 2.66 -21.02
N PRO A 422 -14.13 3.85 -20.51
CA PRO A 422 -14.94 3.98 -19.30
C PRO A 422 -16.41 3.60 -19.55
N LEU A 423 -16.97 2.77 -18.67
CA LEU A 423 -18.37 2.34 -18.71
C LEU A 423 -19.31 3.25 -17.89
N GLY A 424 -18.76 4.32 -17.31
CA GLY A 424 -19.47 5.21 -16.41
C GLY A 424 -19.35 4.77 -14.95
N ARG A 425 -19.90 5.59 -14.05
CA ARG A 425 -19.91 5.36 -12.61
C ARG A 425 -21.32 5.31 -12.10
N LEU A 426 -21.54 4.49 -11.08
CA LEU A 426 -22.80 4.42 -10.36
C LEU A 426 -22.54 4.06 -8.90
N SER A 427 -23.58 4.14 -8.08
CA SER A 427 -23.50 3.75 -6.67
C SER A 427 -24.49 2.62 -6.39
N VAL A 428 -24.08 1.65 -5.58
CA VAL A 428 -24.89 0.48 -5.21
C VAL A 428 -24.86 0.28 -3.71
N TRP A 429 -26.05 0.21 -3.11
CA TRP A 429 -26.24 -0.15 -1.71
C TRP A 429 -27.26 -1.26 -1.67
N ALA A 430 -26.80 -2.48 -1.43
CA ALA A 430 -27.65 -3.64 -1.40
C ALA A 430 -27.11 -4.61 -0.35
N LYS A 431 -28.04 -5.22 0.39
CA LYS A 431 -27.72 -6.25 1.37
C LYS A 431 -28.43 -7.54 0.96
N ASP A 432 -27.66 -8.61 0.87
CA ASP A 432 -28.13 -9.96 0.55
C ASP A 432 -29.01 -10.02 -0.71
N ALA A 433 -28.70 -9.18 -1.72
CA ALA A 433 -29.47 -9.11 -2.96
C ALA A 433 -28.99 -10.18 -3.97
N PRO A 434 -29.88 -10.76 -4.79
CA PRO A 434 -29.47 -11.75 -5.78
C PRO A 434 -28.50 -11.15 -6.81
N LEU A 435 -27.33 -11.78 -6.98
CA LEU A 435 -26.25 -11.26 -7.82
C LEU A 435 -26.67 -10.99 -9.28
N LEU A 436 -27.55 -11.82 -9.85
CA LEU A 436 -28.05 -11.63 -11.23
C LEU A 436 -28.96 -10.40 -11.35
N GLU A 437 -29.76 -10.11 -10.33
CA GLU A 437 -30.61 -8.93 -10.31
C GLU A 437 -29.78 -7.66 -10.13
N LEU A 438 -28.75 -7.72 -9.27
CA LEU A 438 -27.76 -6.64 -9.12
C LEU A 438 -27.08 -6.36 -10.45
N ARG A 439 -26.58 -7.38 -11.13
CA ARG A 439 -25.95 -7.23 -12.46
C ARG A 439 -26.91 -6.60 -13.45
N ALA A 440 -28.15 -7.09 -13.53
CA ALA A 440 -29.15 -6.56 -14.44
C ALA A 440 -29.43 -5.06 -14.18
N ALA A 441 -29.54 -4.66 -12.91
CA ALA A 441 -29.74 -3.27 -12.52
C ALA A 441 -28.52 -2.38 -12.85
N VAL A 442 -27.31 -2.90 -12.65
CA VAL A 442 -26.04 -2.23 -12.97
C VAL A 442 -25.88 -2.01 -14.47
N LEU A 443 -26.14 -3.04 -15.29
CA LEU A 443 -26.07 -2.93 -16.74
C LEU A 443 -27.09 -1.93 -17.26
N GLU A 444 -28.31 -1.96 -16.74
CA GLU A 444 -29.37 -1.03 -17.11
C GLU A 444 -29.03 0.44 -16.74
N ALA A 445 -28.53 0.67 -15.53
CA ALA A 445 -28.06 1.97 -15.07
C ALA A 445 -26.89 2.50 -15.91
N ALA A 446 -26.04 1.61 -16.41
CA ALA A 446 -24.93 1.93 -17.30
C ALA A 446 -25.34 2.08 -18.78
N GLY A 447 -26.61 1.83 -19.13
CA GLY A 447 -27.08 1.82 -20.51
C GLY A 447 -26.45 0.70 -21.36
N LEU A 448 -26.13 -0.43 -20.74
CA LEU A 448 -25.51 -1.60 -21.34
C LEU A 448 -26.55 -2.72 -21.54
N THR A 449 -26.43 -3.43 -22.65
CA THR A 449 -27.14 -4.68 -22.91
C THR A 449 -26.17 -5.84 -22.90
N GLU A 450 -26.61 -6.98 -22.39
CA GLU A 450 -25.83 -8.22 -22.39
C GLU A 450 -26.40 -9.19 -23.42
N ARG A 451 -25.53 -9.76 -24.25
CA ARG A 451 -25.84 -10.88 -25.13
C ARG A 451 -24.86 -12.02 -24.92
N MET A 452 -25.32 -13.25 -25.16
CA MET A 452 -24.47 -14.44 -25.19
C MET A 452 -24.03 -14.70 -26.63
N GLU A 453 -22.72 -14.80 -26.85
CA GLU A 453 -22.12 -15.19 -28.14
C GLU A 453 -20.96 -16.16 -27.85
N ASP A 454 -20.98 -17.34 -28.46
CA ASP A 454 -19.94 -18.37 -28.33
C ASP A 454 -19.50 -18.67 -26.88
N ASP A 455 -20.47 -18.82 -25.97
CA ASP A 455 -20.25 -19.05 -24.52
C ASP A 455 -19.60 -17.88 -23.76
N HIS A 456 -19.46 -16.73 -24.41
CA HIS A 456 -19.00 -15.49 -23.81
C HIS A 456 -20.16 -14.51 -23.62
N ARG A 457 -20.18 -13.81 -22.47
CA ARG A 457 -21.05 -12.65 -22.27
C ARG A 457 -20.41 -11.44 -22.92
N ILE A 458 -21.12 -10.82 -23.85
CA ILE A 458 -20.71 -9.58 -24.51
C ILE A 458 -21.63 -8.45 -24.06
N LEU A 459 -21.01 -7.39 -23.56
CA LEU A 459 -21.67 -6.15 -23.17
C LEU A 459 -21.60 -5.16 -24.31
N GLU A 460 -22.72 -4.53 -24.63
CA GLU A 460 -22.82 -3.58 -25.74
C GLU A 460 -23.54 -2.30 -25.31
N ARG A 461 -23.16 -1.18 -25.91
CA ARG A 461 -23.96 0.05 -25.86
C ARG A 461 -24.90 0.06 -27.07
N PRO A 462 -26.20 0.36 -26.89
CA PRO A 462 -27.15 0.43 -28.00
C PRO A 462 -26.75 1.39 -29.13
N THR A 463 -25.88 2.36 -28.85
CA THR A 463 -25.47 3.43 -29.77
C THR A 463 -23.99 3.38 -30.17
N GLY A 464 -23.24 2.36 -29.76
CA GLY A 464 -21.80 2.25 -30.03
C GLY A 464 -21.49 1.62 -31.39
N ALA A 465 -20.53 2.19 -32.13
CA ALA A 465 -19.91 1.51 -33.27
C ALA A 465 -19.23 0.21 -32.78
N GLY A 466 -19.21 -0.83 -33.63
CA GLY A 466 -18.71 -2.17 -33.31
C GLY A 466 -17.19 -2.24 -33.08
N GLU A 467 -16.72 -1.61 -32.00
CA GLU A 467 -15.36 -1.74 -31.51
C GLU A 467 -15.15 -3.14 -30.91
N ALA A 468 -13.93 -3.68 -31.06
CA ALA A 468 -13.60 -5.00 -30.55
C ALA A 468 -13.76 -5.04 -29.02
N PRO A 469 -14.52 -6.00 -28.47
CA PRO A 469 -14.79 -6.05 -27.05
C PRO A 469 -13.52 -6.44 -26.29
N ALA A 470 -13.26 -5.75 -25.19
CA ALA A 470 -12.11 -5.97 -24.31
C ALA A 470 -12.57 -6.64 -23.01
N PRO A 471 -11.72 -7.46 -22.37
CA PRO A 471 -12.03 -8.00 -21.06
C PRO A 471 -12.42 -6.89 -20.07
N VAL A 472 -13.52 -7.10 -19.34
CA VAL A 472 -13.78 -6.36 -18.11
C VAL A 472 -12.67 -6.80 -17.13
N ALA A 473 -11.62 -5.98 -17.03
CA ALA A 473 -10.37 -6.32 -16.33
C ALA A 473 -10.62 -6.80 -14.89
N ARG A 474 -9.67 -7.59 -14.35
CA ARG A 474 -9.68 -8.04 -12.95
C ARG A 474 -9.66 -6.84 -11.99
N VAL A 475 -10.20 -7.07 -10.80
CA VAL A 475 -10.36 -6.09 -9.71
C VAL A 475 -9.11 -5.23 -9.54
N ALA A 476 -9.32 -3.92 -9.57
CA ALA A 476 -8.26 -2.96 -9.25
C ALA A 476 -7.84 -3.16 -7.79
N PRO A 477 -6.54 -3.02 -7.46
CA PRO A 477 -6.07 -3.14 -6.08
C PRO A 477 -6.82 -2.16 -5.17
N GLU A 478 -7.00 -2.55 -3.90
CA GLU A 478 -7.69 -1.72 -2.91
C GLU A 478 -7.06 -0.33 -2.82
N ARG A 479 -7.91 0.70 -2.80
CA ARG A 479 -7.47 2.09 -2.61
C ARG A 479 -6.80 2.26 -1.27
N ARG A 480 -5.51 2.57 -1.28
CA ARG A 480 -4.72 2.68 -0.07
C ARG A 480 -5.04 3.92 0.75
N LEU A 481 -5.42 5.03 0.13
CA LEU A 481 -5.82 6.26 0.82
C LEU A 481 -7.30 6.24 1.24
N ALA A 482 -7.78 5.08 1.70
CA ALA A 482 -9.12 4.91 2.24
C ALA A 482 -9.08 4.92 3.77
N LEU A 483 -9.67 5.95 4.37
CA LEU A 483 -9.90 5.99 5.82
C LEU A 483 -10.94 4.95 6.22
N ARG A 484 -10.73 4.25 7.34
CA ARG A 484 -11.79 3.43 7.97
C ARG A 484 -12.59 4.27 8.96
N PRO A 485 -13.83 3.88 9.31
CA PRO A 485 -14.63 4.61 10.30
C PRO A 485 -13.89 4.84 11.64
N GLU A 486 -13.14 3.84 12.10
CA GLU A 486 -12.37 3.87 13.35
C GLU A 486 -11.09 4.72 13.27
N ASP A 487 -10.65 5.10 12.07
CA ASP A 487 -9.47 5.95 11.88
C ASP A 487 -9.83 7.45 11.88
N LEU A 488 -11.11 7.82 11.91
CA LEU A 488 -11.54 9.22 11.99
C LEU A 488 -11.22 9.80 13.38
N ALA A 489 -10.50 10.91 13.44
CA ALA A 489 -10.23 11.59 14.72
C ALA A 489 -11.47 12.35 15.22
N VAL A 490 -11.58 12.52 16.54
CA VAL A 490 -12.66 13.33 17.15
C VAL A 490 -12.66 14.77 16.63
N ALA A 491 -11.48 15.35 16.41
CA ALA A 491 -11.34 16.69 15.84
C ALA A 491 -11.83 16.79 14.39
N GLU A 492 -11.85 15.68 13.65
CA GLU A 492 -12.34 15.58 12.27
C GLU A 492 -13.81 15.12 12.19
N PHE A 493 -14.43 14.81 13.34
CA PHE A 493 -15.81 14.35 13.41
C PHE A 493 -16.78 15.52 13.14
N GLU A 494 -17.06 15.77 11.87
CA GLU A 494 -18.08 16.72 11.42
C GLU A 494 -19.39 15.97 11.10
N PRO A 495 -20.41 16.01 11.98
CA PRO A 495 -21.66 15.29 11.76
C PRO A 495 -22.41 15.91 10.57
N ALA A 496 -22.58 15.09 9.53
CA ALA A 496 -23.44 15.36 8.40
C ALA A 496 -24.93 15.17 8.78
N GLY A 497 -25.22 14.43 9.84
CA GLY A 497 -26.57 14.28 10.36
C GLY A 497 -26.75 13.12 11.32
N VAL A 498 -27.98 12.92 11.75
CA VAL A 498 -28.42 11.72 12.47
C VAL A 498 -29.67 11.16 11.83
N ALA A 499 -29.83 9.85 11.93
CA ALA A 499 -31.05 9.19 11.58
C ALA A 499 -31.36 8.07 12.54
N SER A 500 -32.64 7.74 12.66
CA SER A 500 -33.12 6.68 13.53
C SER A 500 -34.17 5.87 12.80
N ASN A 501 -34.12 4.58 13.06
CA ASN A 501 -35.26 3.69 13.00
C ASN A 501 -35.67 3.34 14.45
N ASP A 502 -36.75 2.60 14.65
CA ASP A 502 -37.24 2.21 15.99
C ASP A 502 -36.20 1.46 16.86
N THR A 503 -35.04 1.07 16.31
CA THR A 503 -33.98 0.36 17.03
C THR A 503 -32.94 1.29 17.66
N GLY A 504 -32.86 2.56 17.25
CA GLY A 504 -31.92 3.53 17.82
C GLY A 504 -31.48 4.61 16.85
N TRP A 505 -30.63 5.52 17.33
CA TRP A 505 -30.01 6.57 16.55
C TRP A 505 -28.67 6.13 15.97
N VAL A 506 -28.40 6.60 14.75
CA VAL A 506 -27.14 6.46 14.03
C VAL A 506 -26.69 7.86 13.61
N ALA A 507 -25.44 8.18 13.89
CA ALA A 507 -24.81 9.41 13.46
C ALA A 507 -24.08 9.18 12.14
N PHE A 508 -24.06 10.20 11.29
CA PHE A 508 -23.35 10.16 10.02
C PHE A 508 -22.35 11.30 9.97
N ALA A 509 -21.10 11.01 9.64
CA ALA A 509 -20.03 11.99 9.52
C ALA A 509 -19.22 11.74 8.26
N TYR A 510 -18.74 12.81 7.63
CA TYR A 510 -17.88 12.72 6.46
C TYR A 510 -16.43 12.54 6.86
N SER A 511 -15.72 11.63 6.21
CA SER A 511 -14.26 11.61 6.22
C SER A 511 -13.71 12.87 5.52
N PRO A 512 -12.43 13.23 5.75
CA PRO A 512 -11.75 14.25 4.96
C PRO A 512 -11.79 13.99 3.44
N THR A 513 -11.83 12.72 3.03
CA THR A 513 -11.97 12.28 1.63
C THR A 513 -13.41 12.31 1.10
N GLY A 514 -14.40 12.70 1.91
CA GLY A 514 -15.79 12.83 1.47
C GLY A 514 -16.61 11.54 1.52
N ARG A 515 -16.09 10.47 2.12
CA ARG A 515 -16.84 9.22 2.36
C ARG A 515 -17.75 9.39 3.57
N LEU A 516 -19.01 9.00 3.47
CA LEU A 516 -19.94 9.04 4.61
C LEU A 516 -19.80 7.77 5.46
N PHE A 517 -19.46 7.95 6.73
CA PHE A 517 -19.45 6.88 7.73
C PHE A 517 -20.70 6.93 8.61
N ALA A 518 -21.10 5.77 9.10
CA ALA A 518 -22.21 5.60 10.02
C ALA A 518 -21.65 5.13 11.36
N TYR A 519 -22.09 5.79 12.44
CA TYR A 519 -21.62 5.57 13.79
C TYR A 519 -22.78 5.27 14.74
N ARG A 520 -22.57 4.31 15.64
CA ARG A 520 -23.47 3.88 16.69
C ARG A 520 -22.81 4.09 18.07
N PRO A 521 -23.59 4.14 19.16
CA PRO A 521 -23.02 4.11 20.50
C PRO A 521 -22.09 2.90 20.68
N GLY A 522 -20.87 3.13 21.16
CA GLY A 522 -19.81 2.14 21.34
C GLY A 522 -18.79 2.08 20.20
N ASP A 523 -19.06 2.70 19.04
CA ASP A 523 -18.13 2.70 17.92
C ASP A 523 -16.88 3.52 18.24
N ARG A 524 -15.72 3.01 17.80
CA ARG A 524 -14.42 3.64 18.05
C ARG A 524 -14.13 4.71 17.00
N LEU A 525 -13.41 5.73 17.45
CA LEU A 525 -12.73 6.74 16.65
C LEU A 525 -11.22 6.61 16.93
N ALA A 526 -10.38 7.34 16.21
CA ALA A 526 -8.93 7.20 16.34
C ALA A 526 -8.43 7.52 17.76
N ASP A 527 -9.09 8.49 18.41
CA ASP A 527 -8.77 9.04 19.72
C ASP A 527 -10.00 9.22 20.62
N GLY A 528 -11.07 8.46 20.36
CA GLY A 528 -12.29 8.52 21.15
C GLY A 528 -13.28 7.39 20.90
N VAL A 529 -14.45 7.46 21.53
CA VAL A 529 -15.56 6.51 21.37
C VAL A 529 -16.88 7.27 21.31
N VAL A 530 -17.79 6.85 20.45
CA VAL A 530 -19.13 7.42 20.38
C VAL A 530 -19.93 6.94 21.59
N ARG A 531 -20.27 7.85 22.52
CA ARG A 531 -20.94 7.50 23.77
C ARG A 531 -22.46 7.45 23.62
N THR A 532 -23.06 8.53 23.14
CA THR A 532 -24.51 8.65 22.95
C THR A 532 -24.81 9.45 21.69
N ILE A 533 -25.95 9.16 21.07
CA ILE A 533 -26.43 9.85 19.87
C ILE A 533 -27.86 10.28 20.15
N GLU A 534 -28.12 11.57 20.02
CA GLU A 534 -29.44 12.18 20.19
C GLU A 534 -29.90 12.82 18.87
N SER A 535 -31.12 13.37 18.86
CA SER A 535 -31.69 14.01 17.66
C SER A 535 -31.01 15.33 17.27
N THR A 536 -30.19 15.89 18.16
CA THR A 536 -29.56 17.21 18.00
C THR A 536 -28.04 17.20 18.11
N ASP A 537 -27.45 16.19 18.75
CA ASP A 537 -26.01 16.12 19.00
C ASP A 537 -25.49 14.68 19.10
N VAL A 538 -24.17 14.58 19.05
CA VAL A 538 -23.41 13.35 19.28
C VAL A 538 -22.47 13.62 20.44
N MET A 539 -22.45 12.73 21.44
CA MET A 539 -21.50 12.76 22.55
C MET A 539 -20.38 11.77 22.27
N LEU A 540 -19.14 12.25 22.36
CA LEU A 540 -17.93 11.49 22.16
C LEU A 540 -17.14 11.46 23.47
N ASP A 541 -16.68 10.31 23.93
CA ASP A 541 -15.75 10.23 25.06
C ASP A 541 -14.31 10.21 24.51
N THR A 542 -13.45 11.10 25.04
CA THR A 542 -12.02 11.21 24.68
C THR A 542 -11.14 11.08 25.93
N GLU A 543 -9.82 10.99 25.75
CA GLU A 543 -8.86 11.01 26.86
C GLU A 543 -8.92 12.32 27.66
N ASP A 544 -9.27 13.44 27.01
CA ASP A 544 -9.39 14.77 27.62
C ASP A 544 -10.79 15.02 28.27
N GLY A 545 -11.71 14.07 28.12
CA GLY A 545 -13.09 14.14 28.64
C GLY A 545 -14.17 14.08 27.55
N PRO A 546 -15.45 14.23 27.92
CA PRO A 546 -16.56 14.15 26.98
C PRO A 546 -16.61 15.40 26.08
N ALA A 547 -16.68 15.18 24.77
CA ALA A 547 -16.86 16.20 23.73
C ALA A 547 -18.26 16.08 23.12
N ARG A 548 -18.97 17.20 23.00
CA ARG A 548 -20.30 17.26 22.39
C ARG A 548 -20.22 17.95 21.04
N THR A 549 -20.65 17.25 19.99
CA THR A 549 -20.70 17.79 18.62
C THR A 549 -22.14 17.96 18.18
N GLY A 550 -22.57 19.21 18.01
CA GLY A 550 -23.93 19.53 17.57
C GLY A 550 -24.15 19.25 16.09
N ILE A 551 -25.35 18.79 15.75
CA ILE A 551 -25.77 18.64 14.35
C ILE A 551 -26.12 20.04 13.84
N PRO A 552 -25.48 20.51 12.77
CA PRO A 552 -25.74 21.86 12.31
C PRO A 552 -27.22 22.05 11.92
N PRO A 553 -27.85 23.21 12.17
CA PRO A 553 -29.25 23.45 11.80
C PRO A 553 -29.42 23.42 10.28
N LEU A 554 -30.64 23.17 9.79
CA LEU A 554 -30.93 23.33 8.37
C LEU A 554 -30.79 24.80 7.95
N PRO A 555 -30.30 25.07 6.72
CA PRO A 555 -30.26 26.42 6.17
C PRO A 555 -31.66 27.03 5.94
#